data_AF-A0A9P6XSF5-F1
#
_entry.id   AF-A0A9P6XSF5-F1
#
_cell.length_a   1.000
_cell.length_b   1.000
_cell.length_c   1.000
_cell.angle_alpha   90.00
_cell.angle_beta   90.00
_cell.angle_gamma   90.00
#
_symmetry.space_group_name_H-M   'P 1'
#
loop_
_entity.id
_entity.type
_entity.pdbx_description
1 polymer ?
#
loop_
_entity_poly.entity_id
_entity_poly.type
_entity_poly.pdbx_seq_one_letter_code
_entity_poly.pdbx_strand_id
1 'polypeptide(L)'
;MLIGSGAITKRGAGVLTLNGLNTLNWNIEQGTLVSDVTRYTANAAIGAAGTLRFDQPTEADYAGRISGSGTFEKAGAGMLSLNADSSAFTGTTRRCPTAACTLAAP
;
A
#
# COMPACT_ATOMS: atom_id res chain seq x y z
N MET A 1 7.58 27.03 4.59
CA MET A 1 6.75 26.20 3.69
C MET A 1 7.69 25.23 2.99
N LEU A 2 7.75 23.98 3.46
CA LEU A 2 8.60 22.96 2.84
C LEU A 2 7.78 22.24 1.77
N ILE A 3 7.97 22.63 0.51
CA ILE A 3 7.58 21.80 -0.64
C ILE A 3 8.67 20.76 -0.84
N GLY A 4 8.69 19.74 0.04
CA GLY A 4 9.53 18.58 -0.13
C GLY A 4 8.82 17.56 -0.99
N SER A 5 9.32 17.30 -2.20
CA SER A 5 9.02 16.11 -3.01
C SER A 5 9.58 14.83 -2.37
N GLY A 6 9.60 14.76 -1.04
CA GLY A 6 10.19 13.67 -0.27
C GLY A 6 9.25 12.48 -0.23
N ALA A 7 9.69 11.34 -0.74
CA ALA A 7 9.03 10.08 -0.48
C ALA A 7 9.26 9.68 0.99
N ILE A 8 8.22 9.22 1.68
CA ILE A 8 8.34 8.65 3.02
C ILE A 8 8.89 7.24 2.90
N THR A 9 9.92 6.91 3.66
CA THR A 9 10.49 5.56 3.66
C THR A 9 10.06 4.79 4.90
N LYS A 10 9.31 3.70 4.70
CA LYS A 10 8.94 2.76 5.76
C LYS A 10 10.01 1.68 5.89
N ARG A 11 10.64 1.65 7.06
CA ARG A 11 11.61 0.62 7.49
C ARG A 11 11.09 -0.17 8.69
N GLY A 12 11.71 -1.32 8.94
CA GLY A 12 11.39 -2.22 10.05
C GLY A 12 10.21 -3.16 9.76
N ALA A 13 10.25 -4.36 10.34
CA ALA A 13 9.30 -5.44 10.08
C ALA A 13 7.86 -5.18 10.56
N GLY A 14 7.65 -4.15 11.40
CA GLY A 14 6.35 -3.82 11.96
C GLY A 14 5.34 -3.30 10.93
N VAL A 15 4.09 -3.25 11.36
CA VAL A 15 2.97 -2.76 10.56
C VAL A 15 2.70 -1.29 10.86
N LEU A 16 2.53 -0.48 9.82
CA LEU A 16 2.11 0.91 9.92
C LEU A 16 0.76 1.07 9.22
N THR A 17 -0.25 1.59 9.94
CA THR A 17 -1.56 1.88 9.37
C THR A 17 -1.73 3.39 9.18
N LEU A 18 -2.08 3.81 7.97
CA LEU A 18 -2.41 5.20 7.65
C LEU A 18 -3.88 5.45 7.99
N ASN A 19 -4.13 6.22 9.04
CA ASN A 19 -5.49 6.58 9.47
C ASN A 19 -5.95 7.95 8.94
N GLY A 20 -5.02 8.77 8.42
CA GLY A 20 -5.30 10.07 7.82
C GLY A 20 -4.92 10.12 6.34
N LEU A 21 -5.44 11.13 5.64
CA LEU A 21 -5.12 11.37 4.24
C LEU A 21 -3.62 11.56 4.05
N ASN A 22 -3.04 10.79 3.14
CA ASN A 22 -1.64 10.82 2.80
C ASN A 22 -1.47 10.91 1.27
N THR A 23 -0.91 12.02 0.82
CA THR A 23 -0.67 12.34 -0.60
C THR A 23 0.82 12.31 -0.94
N LEU A 24 1.66 11.80 -0.03
CA LEU A 24 3.10 11.68 -0.24
C LEU A 24 3.45 10.33 -0.85
N ASN A 25 4.50 10.26 -1.65
CA ASN A 25 5.00 8.99 -2.17
C ASN A 25 5.58 8.14 -1.03
N TRP A 26 5.45 6.81 -1.11
CA TRP A 26 6.01 5.89 -0.12
C TRP A 26 7.01 4.93 -0.74
N ASN A 27 8.13 4.73 -0.06
CA ASN A 27 9.07 3.65 -0.30
C ASN A 27 8.98 2.65 0.88
N ILE A 28 8.42 1.48 0.63
CA ILE A 28 8.20 0.45 1.64
C ILE A 28 9.34 -0.56 1.52
N GLU A 29 10.45 -0.29 2.21
CA GLU A 29 11.63 -1.16 2.15
C GLU A 29 11.39 -2.46 2.93
N GLN A 30 10.70 -2.37 4.09
CA GLN A 30 10.42 -3.50 4.97
C GLN A 30 9.11 -3.33 5.76
N GLY A 31 8.50 -4.47 6.12
CA GLY A 31 7.29 -4.52 6.94
C GLY A 31 6.03 -4.27 6.12
N THR A 32 4.92 -3.94 6.78
CA THR A 32 3.63 -3.75 6.10
C THR A 32 3.13 -2.31 6.26
N LEU A 33 2.74 -1.67 5.16
CA LEU A 33 1.95 -0.45 5.16
C LEU A 33 0.49 -0.80 4.89
N VAL A 34 -0.42 -0.41 5.75
CA VAL A 34 -1.86 -0.62 5.61
C VAL A 34 -2.54 0.72 5.35
N SER A 35 -3.36 0.78 4.32
CA SER A 35 -4.20 1.94 4.01
C SER A 35 -5.43 1.49 3.23
N ASP A 36 -6.27 2.43 2.85
CA ASP A 36 -7.29 2.31 1.81
C ASP A 36 -7.12 3.46 0.81
N VAL A 37 -7.86 3.42 -0.30
CA VAL A 37 -7.75 4.40 -1.39
C VAL A 37 -8.25 5.79 -0.98
N THR A 38 -9.17 5.90 -0.02
CA THR A 38 -9.64 7.21 0.47
C THR A 38 -8.56 7.93 1.28
N ARG A 39 -7.62 7.17 1.83
CA ARG A 39 -6.52 7.68 2.67
C ARG A 39 -5.19 7.77 1.94
N TYR A 40 -4.99 7.03 0.85
CA TYR A 40 -3.71 7.02 0.14
C TYR A 40 -3.92 7.01 -1.37
N THR A 41 -3.42 8.06 -2.03
CA THR A 41 -3.64 8.32 -3.46
C THR A 41 -2.37 8.58 -4.26
N ALA A 42 -1.20 8.50 -3.61
CA ALA A 42 0.11 8.80 -4.20
C ALA A 42 0.85 7.54 -4.69
N ASN A 43 2.12 7.65 -5.12
CA ASN A 43 2.85 6.50 -5.65
C ASN A 43 3.49 5.65 -4.55
N ALA A 44 3.49 4.33 -4.76
CA ALA A 44 4.09 3.35 -3.85
C ALA A 44 5.21 2.56 -4.54
N ALA A 45 6.40 2.59 -3.97
CA ALA A 45 7.49 1.68 -4.29
C ALA A 45 7.60 0.63 -3.19
N ILE A 46 7.46 -0.65 -3.53
CA ILE A 46 7.47 -1.76 -2.58
C ILE A 46 8.77 -2.55 -2.77
N GLY A 47 9.68 -2.44 -1.80
CA GLY A 47 10.90 -3.23 -1.75
C GLY A 47 10.59 -4.71 -1.52
N ALA A 48 11.55 -5.59 -1.81
CA ALA A 48 11.35 -7.05 -1.77
C ALA A 48 10.83 -7.60 -0.42
N ALA A 49 11.18 -6.95 0.69
CA ALA A 49 10.73 -7.30 2.04
C ALA A 49 9.58 -6.41 2.56
N GLY A 50 9.04 -5.57 1.69
CA GLY A 50 7.92 -4.68 1.96
C GLY A 50 6.59 -5.29 1.52
N THR A 51 5.51 -4.90 2.21
CA THR A 51 4.15 -5.21 1.84
C THR A 51 3.30 -3.94 1.86
N LEU A 52 2.61 -3.63 0.76
CA LEU A 52 1.53 -2.66 0.75
C LEU A 52 0.21 -3.41 0.81
N ARG A 53 -0.58 -3.13 1.85
CA ARG A 53 -1.91 -3.70 2.03
C ARG A 53 -2.98 -2.64 1.86
N PHE A 54 -3.84 -2.79 0.87
CA PHE A 54 -5.06 -2.01 0.76
C PHE A 54 -6.24 -2.76 1.38
N ASP A 55 -6.78 -2.22 2.47
CA ASP A 55 -8.01 -2.71 3.08
C ASP A 55 -9.20 -1.92 2.54
N GLN A 56 -9.77 -2.42 1.45
CA GLN A 56 -10.73 -1.67 0.65
C GLN A 56 -12.13 -2.32 0.77
N PRO A 57 -12.99 -1.84 1.68
CA PRO A 57 -14.30 -2.47 1.94
C PRO A 57 -15.32 -2.18 0.82
N THR A 58 -15.21 -1.04 0.15
CA THR A 58 -16.07 -0.60 -0.95
C THR A 58 -15.28 -0.41 -2.23
N GLU A 59 -15.93 -0.42 -3.39
CA GLU A 59 -15.23 -0.19 -4.67
C GLU A 59 -14.47 1.14 -4.68
N ALA A 60 -13.26 1.13 -5.23
CA ALA A 60 -12.44 2.33 -5.36
C ALA A 60 -11.42 2.25 -6.50
N ASP A 61 -11.08 3.43 -7.00
CA ASP A 61 -10.12 3.67 -8.07
C ASP A 61 -8.83 4.28 -7.49
N TYR A 62 -7.73 3.54 -7.59
CA TYR A 62 -6.43 4.02 -7.18
C TYR A 62 -5.68 4.61 -8.38
N ALA A 63 -5.41 5.92 -8.31
CA ALA A 63 -4.69 6.67 -9.34
C ALA A 63 -3.17 6.69 -9.12
N GLY A 64 -2.67 6.08 -8.03
CA GLY A 64 -1.25 6.00 -7.74
C GLY A 64 -0.58 4.87 -8.51
N ARG A 65 0.69 5.07 -8.89
CA ARG A 65 1.51 4.00 -9.46
C ARG A 65 2.05 3.09 -8.37
N ILE A 66 2.06 1.78 -8.64
CA ILE A 66 2.73 0.79 -7.81
C ILE A 66 3.96 0.28 -8.57
N SER A 67 5.11 0.21 -7.89
CA SER A 67 6.35 -0.33 -8.45
C SER A 67 7.12 -1.15 -7.42
N GLY A 68 8.12 -1.90 -7.90
CA GLY A 68 9.02 -2.68 -7.05
C GLY A 68 8.70 -4.18 -7.05
N SER A 69 9.37 -4.93 -6.18
CA SER A 69 9.40 -6.40 -6.18
C SER A 69 8.80 -7.04 -4.93
N GLY A 70 8.23 -6.23 -4.03
CA GLY A 70 7.62 -6.71 -2.78
C GLY A 70 6.24 -7.34 -2.95
N THR A 71 5.45 -7.28 -1.88
CA THR A 71 4.09 -7.83 -1.89
C THR A 71 3.05 -6.71 -1.95
N PHE A 72 2.11 -6.84 -2.88
CA PHE A 72 0.87 -6.07 -2.87
C PHE A 72 -0.27 -6.97 -2.40
N GLU A 73 -0.93 -6.55 -1.33
CA GLU A 73 -2.01 -7.29 -0.72
C GLU A 73 -3.31 -6.48 -0.79
N LYS A 74 -4.34 -7.07 -1.38
CA LYS A 74 -5.68 -6.51 -1.35
C LYS A 74 -6.53 -7.26 -0.33
N ALA A 75 -7.01 -6.53 0.68
CA ALA A 75 -8.02 -6.96 1.63
C ALA A 75 -9.36 -6.23 1.36
N GLY A 76 -10.41 -6.64 2.06
CA GLY A 76 -11.76 -6.09 1.92
C GLY A 76 -12.54 -6.61 0.71
N ALA A 77 -13.86 -6.47 0.79
CA ALA A 77 -14.81 -7.02 -0.19
C ALA A 77 -14.93 -6.18 -1.48
N GLY A 78 -14.58 -4.89 -1.43
CA GLY A 78 -14.74 -3.96 -2.55
C GLY A 78 -13.79 -4.26 -3.71
N MET A 79 -14.17 -3.91 -4.94
CA MET A 79 -13.26 -3.97 -6.09
C MET A 79 -12.22 -2.85 -6.00
N LEU A 80 -10.96 -3.15 -6.31
CA LEU A 80 -9.89 -2.15 -6.40
C LEU A 80 -9.39 -2.09 -7.84
N SER A 81 -9.64 -0.97 -8.50
CA SER A 81 -9.15 -0.68 -9.85
C SER A 81 -7.86 0.12 -9.76
N LEU A 82 -6.80 -0.38 -10.40
CA LEU A 82 -5.51 0.34 -10.52
C LEU A 82 -5.51 1.07 -11.86
N ASN A 83 -5.69 2.39 -11.82
CA ASN A 83 -5.85 3.20 -13.04
C ASN A 83 -4.54 3.80 -13.55
N ALA A 84 -3.45 3.65 -12.80
CA ALA A 84 -2.11 4.10 -13.20
C ALA A 84 -1.22 2.95 -13.69
N ASP A 85 -0.22 3.31 -14.51
CA ASP A 85 0.75 2.36 -15.07
C ASP A 85 1.64 1.74 -13.97
N SER A 86 1.26 0.53 -13.55
CA SER A 86 2.00 -0.28 -12.58
C SER A 86 2.84 -1.38 -13.25
N SER A 87 3.22 -1.22 -14.52
CA SER A 87 4.08 -2.17 -15.26
C SER A 87 5.44 -2.44 -14.61
N ALA A 88 5.93 -1.52 -13.77
CA ALA A 88 7.17 -1.67 -13.02
C ALA A 88 7.01 -2.43 -11.70
N PHE A 89 5.81 -2.93 -11.39
CA PHE A 89 5.60 -3.86 -10.29
C PHE A 89 5.90 -5.27 -10.76
N THR A 90 6.98 -5.85 -10.27
CA THR A 90 7.43 -7.22 -10.55
C THR A 90 7.23 -8.14 -9.35
N GLY A 91 6.57 -7.63 -8.32
CA GLY A 91 6.33 -8.33 -7.06
C GLY A 91 5.13 -9.28 -7.10
N THR A 92 4.73 -9.73 -5.91
CA THR A 92 3.60 -10.65 -5.75
C THR A 92 2.32 -9.90 -5.44
N THR A 93 1.28 -10.13 -6.23
CA THR A 93 -0.08 -9.63 -5.95
C THR A 93 -0.88 -10.74 -5.29
N ARG A 94 -1.38 -10.52 -4.08
CA ARG A 94 -2.23 -11.51 -3.39
C ARG A 94 -3.51 -10.89 -2.84
N ARG A 95 -4.57 -11.69 -2.80
CA ARG A 95 -5.80 -11.33 -2.09
C ARG A 95 -5.73 -11.91 -0.69
N CYS A 96 -5.93 -11.07 0.31
CA CYS A 96 -6.04 -11.49 1.70
C CYS A 96 -7.49 -11.85 1.99
N PRO A 97 -7.83 -13.11 2.32
CA PRO A 97 -9.16 -13.42 2.83
C PRO A 97 -9.32 -12.72 4.19
N THR A 98 -10.42 -11.99 4.35
CA THR A 98 -10.71 -11.08 5.48
C THR A 98 -10.49 -11.71 6.87
N ALA A 99 -10.57 -13.04 6.98
CA ALA A 99 -10.35 -13.81 8.20
C ALA A 99 -8.86 -14.09 8.54
N ALA A 100 -7.94 -14.06 7.57
CA ALA A 100 -6.51 -14.24 7.78
C ALA A 100 -5.75 -12.90 7.92
N CYS A 101 -6.42 -11.79 7.56
CA CYS A 101 -5.87 -10.43 7.63
C CYS A 101 -6.10 -9.70 8.96
N THR A 102 -6.63 -10.38 9.99
CA THR A 102 -6.58 -9.86 11.36
C THR A 102 -5.12 -9.87 11.78
N LEU A 103 -4.48 -8.71 11.67
CA LEU A 103 -3.20 -8.46 12.31
C LEU A 103 -3.41 -8.79 13.79
N ALA A 104 -2.84 -9.91 14.24
CA ALA A 104 -2.57 -10.11 15.64
C ALA A 104 -1.63 -8.96 16.05
N ALA A 105 -2.18 -7.93 16.68
CA ALA A 105 -1.40 -7.13 17.61
C ALA A 105 -0.96 -8.08 18.74
N PRO A 106 0.27 -7.95 19.26
CA PRO A 106 0.70 -8.70 20.44
C PRO A 106 -0.19 -8.44 21.65
#